data_AF-A0A537BVE6-F1
#
_entry.id   AF-A0A537BVE6-F1
#
_cell.length_a   1.000
_cell.length_b   1.000
_cell.length_c   1.000
_cell.angle_alpha   90.00
_cell.angle_beta   90.00
_cell.angle_gamma   90.00
#
_symmetry.space_group_name_H-M   'P 1'
#
loop_
_entity.id
_entity.type
_entity.pdbx_description
1 polymer ?
#
loop_
_entity_poly.entity_id
_entity_poly.type
_entity_poly.pdbx_seq_one_letter_code
_entity_poly.pdbx_strand_id
1 'polypeptide(L)'
;MLEAERAGAKALVAFMDDWPRQSEQWKLLRNIQADEAHNCVLLGEILKRTQAEYSHATGEFYDKAVALKGKRQRIEFLIRGLRWAVQRFEESLPRLNPEARGVLTRMRDSHLRSIAACEQAVRLLPK
;
A
#
# COMPACT_ATOMS: atom_id res chain seq x y z
N MET A 1 7.24 -7.77 2.38
CA MET A 1 6.41 -7.31 1.25
C MET A 1 4.94 -7.68 1.46
N LEU A 2 4.56 -8.96 1.48
CA LEU A 2 3.16 -9.37 1.66
C LEU A 2 2.50 -8.78 2.91
N GLU A 3 3.18 -8.81 4.06
CA GLU A 3 2.66 -8.21 5.29
C GLU A 3 2.46 -6.69 5.20
N ALA A 4 3.27 -6.01 4.38
CA ALA A 4 3.18 -4.56 4.18
C ALA A 4 1.97 -4.21 3.33
N GLU A 5 1.75 -4.91 2.21
CA GLU A 5 0.52 -4.75 1.40
C GLU A 5 -0.73 -4.99 2.26
N ARG A 6 -0.69 -6.03 3.11
CA ARG A 6 -1.81 -6.37 3.99
C ARG A 6 -2.05 -5.30 5.03
N ALA A 7 -0.99 -4.77 5.61
CA ALA A 7 -1.06 -3.67 6.56
C ALA A 7 -1.62 -2.39 5.89
N GLY A 8 -1.18 -2.06 4.67
CA GLY A 8 -1.69 -0.96 3.87
C GLY A 8 -3.18 -1.09 3.57
N ALA A 9 -3.59 -2.25 3.04
CA ALA A 9 -4.99 -2.56 2.72
C ALA A 9 -5.91 -2.43 3.94
N LYS A 10 -5.47 -2.85 5.13
CA LYS A 10 -6.23 -2.72 6.37
C LYS A 10 -6.23 -1.29 6.92
N ALA A 11 -5.08 -0.60 6.89
CA ALA A 11 -4.97 0.78 7.37
C ALA A 11 -5.85 1.73 6.56
N LEU A 12 -5.91 1.55 5.23
CA LEU A 12 -6.73 2.36 4.34
C LEU A 12 -8.22 2.27 4.63
N VAL A 13 -8.71 1.13 5.16
CA VAL A 13 -10.10 1.02 5.63
C VAL A 13 -10.36 2.03 6.75
N ALA A 14 -9.49 2.11 7.74
CA ALA A 14 -9.62 3.08 8.83
C ALA A 14 -9.42 4.53 8.37
N PHE A 15 -8.61 4.77 7.33
CA PHE A 15 -8.38 6.12 6.82
C PHE A 15 -9.59 6.64 6.03
N MET A 16 -10.32 5.75 5.36
CA MET A 16 -11.54 6.10 4.63
C MET A 16 -12.63 6.66 5.55
N ASP A 17 -12.68 6.24 6.82
CA ASP A 17 -13.67 6.72 7.80
C ASP A 17 -13.57 8.21 8.12
N ASP A 18 -12.41 8.83 7.85
CA ASP A 18 -12.25 10.28 8.03
C ASP A 18 -12.97 11.10 6.94
N TRP A 19 -13.45 10.45 5.87
CA TRP A 19 -13.96 11.12 4.68
C TRP A 19 -15.42 10.79 4.43
N PRO A 20 -16.24 11.77 3.98
CA PRO A 20 -17.59 11.48 3.51
C PRO A 20 -17.56 10.39 2.44
N ARG A 21 -18.46 9.43 2.55
CA ARG A 21 -18.58 8.33 1.59
C ARG A 21 -18.75 8.90 0.18
N GLN A 22 -18.00 8.35 -0.78
CA GLN A 22 -17.99 8.80 -2.19
C GLN A 22 -17.40 10.20 -2.45
N SER A 23 -16.78 10.86 -1.47
CA SER A 23 -15.93 12.01 -1.76
C SER A 23 -14.73 11.59 -2.63
N GLU A 24 -14.10 12.56 -3.29
CA GLU A 24 -12.93 12.29 -4.14
C GLU A 24 -11.78 11.68 -3.34
N GLN A 25 -11.56 12.11 -2.10
CA GLN A 25 -10.53 11.53 -1.23
C GLN A 25 -10.92 10.12 -0.77
N TRP A 26 -12.20 9.89 -0.47
CA TRP A 26 -12.67 8.55 -0.14
C TRP A 26 -12.44 7.58 -1.31
N LYS A 27 -12.80 7.99 -2.54
CA LYS A 27 -12.59 7.18 -3.76
C LYS A 27 -11.11 6.92 -4.03
N LEU A 28 -10.26 7.95 -3.87
CA LEU A 28 -8.82 7.81 -3.97
C LEU A 28 -8.31 6.73 -3.01
N LEU A 29 -8.63 6.84 -1.72
CA LEU A 29 -8.19 5.85 -0.72
C LEU A 29 -8.77 4.47 -0.99
N ARG A 30 -10.02 4.39 -1.48
CA ARG A 30 -10.66 3.11 -1.84
C ARG A 30 -9.95 2.41 -2.99
N ASN A 31 -9.51 3.16 -4.00
CA ASN A 31 -8.77 2.62 -5.15
C ASN A 31 -7.41 2.09 -4.71
N ILE A 32 -6.65 2.87 -3.92
CA ILE A 32 -5.38 2.41 -3.36
C ILE A 32 -5.61 1.16 -2.50
N GLN A 33 -6.66 1.14 -1.68
CA GLN A 33 -6.98 -0.03 -0.85
C GLN A 33 -7.24 -1.29 -1.68
N ALA A 34 -7.95 -1.15 -2.80
CA ALA A 34 -8.22 -2.27 -3.70
C ALA A 34 -6.93 -2.79 -4.33
N ASP A 35 -6.04 -1.89 -4.76
CA ASP A 35 -4.73 -2.26 -5.31
C ASP A 35 -3.87 -3.00 -4.28
N GLU A 36 -3.76 -2.49 -3.05
CA GLU A 36 -3.01 -3.14 -1.95
C GLU A 36 -3.57 -4.54 -1.63
N ALA A 37 -4.91 -4.67 -1.60
CA ALA A 37 -5.57 -5.96 -1.38
C ALA A 37 -5.31 -6.94 -2.53
N HIS A 38 -5.35 -6.47 -3.77
CA HIS A 38 -5.03 -7.28 -4.94
C HIS A 38 -3.56 -7.72 -4.95
N ASN A 39 -2.64 -6.82 -4.61
CA ASN A 39 -1.23 -7.12 -4.46
C ASN A 39 -0.95 -8.18 -3.41
N CYS A 40 -1.69 -8.18 -2.29
CA CYS A 40 -1.62 -9.26 -1.29
C CYS A 40 -1.91 -10.63 -1.91
N VAL A 41 -2.92 -10.71 -2.76
CA VAL A 41 -3.29 -11.97 -3.45
C VAL A 41 -2.17 -12.40 -4.38
N LEU A 42 -1.68 -11.48 -5.24
CA LEU A 42 -0.60 -11.78 -6.19
C LEU A 42 0.68 -12.26 -5.49
N LEU A 43 1.11 -11.57 -4.43
CA LEU A 43 2.27 -11.98 -3.64
C LEU A 43 2.05 -13.32 -2.93
N GLY A 44 0.84 -13.55 -2.40
CA GLY A 44 0.47 -14.83 -1.81
C GLY A 44 0.56 -15.98 -2.81
N GLU A 45 0.09 -15.78 -4.05
CA GLU A 45 0.19 -16.78 -5.11
C GLU A 45 1.63 -17.07 -5.53
N ILE A 46 2.48 -16.04 -5.64
CA ILE A 46 3.91 -16.21 -5.91
C ILE A 46 4.57 -17.04 -4.79
N LEU A 47 4.31 -16.71 -3.52
CA LEU A 47 4.91 -17.40 -2.37
C LEU A 47 4.40 -18.84 -2.22
N LYS A 48 3.12 -19.11 -2.51
CA LYS A 48 2.59 -20.50 -2.52
C LYS A 48 3.36 -21.39 -3.49
N ARG A 49 3.74 -20.86 -4.65
CA ARG A 49 4.51 -21.61 -5.66
C ARG A 49 5.93 -21.91 -5.22
N THR A 50 6.48 -21.17 -4.27
CA THR A 50 7.82 -21.45 -3.71
C THR A 50 7.79 -22.49 -2.58
N GLN A 51 6.63 -23.07 -2.26
CA GLN A 51 6.42 -24.02 -1.14
C GLN A 51 6.91 -23.50 0.23
N ALA A 52 7.12 -22.19 0.35
CA ALA A 52 7.56 -21.56 1.57
C ALA A 52 6.34 -21.15 2.40
N GLU A 53 6.41 -21.35 3.71
CA GLU A 53 5.43 -20.74 4.62
C GLU A 53 5.54 -19.21 4.52
N TYR A 54 4.39 -18.55 4.44
CA TYR A 54 4.33 -17.10 4.44
C TYR A 54 3.37 -16.60 5.52
N SER A 55 3.71 -15.45 6.09
CA SER A 55 2.97 -14.89 7.22
C SER A 55 1.63 -14.27 6.80
N HIS A 56 0.64 -14.46 7.67
CA HIS A 56 -0.67 -13.81 7.63
C HIS A 56 -0.73 -12.53 8.48
N ALA A 57 0.34 -12.17 9.17
CA ALA A 57 0.40 -11.01 10.03
C ALA A 57 0.30 -9.69 9.25
N THR A 58 -0.06 -8.64 9.97
CA THR A 58 0.26 -7.27 9.61
C THR A 58 1.52 -6.88 10.36
N GLY A 59 2.55 -6.39 9.67
CA GLY A 59 3.71 -5.83 10.37
C GLY A 59 3.36 -4.55 11.14
N GLU A 60 4.35 -3.97 11.81
CA GLU A 60 4.20 -2.77 12.67
C GLU A 60 3.59 -1.53 11.97
N PHE A 61 3.55 -1.52 10.64
CA PHE A 61 2.94 -0.44 9.86
C PHE A 61 1.47 -0.24 10.25
N TYR A 62 0.71 -1.32 10.41
CA TYR A 62 -0.72 -1.21 10.69
C TYR A 62 -0.97 -0.53 12.04
N ASP A 63 -0.28 -0.98 13.09
CA ASP A 63 -0.45 -0.44 14.45
C ASP A 63 -0.08 1.05 14.49
N LYS A 64 1.02 1.43 13.83
CA LYS A 64 1.43 2.83 13.69
C LYS A 64 0.40 3.64 12.88
N ALA A 65 -0.13 3.09 11.80
CA ALA A 65 -1.11 3.77 10.95
C ALA A 65 -2.40 4.10 11.70
N VAL A 66 -2.98 3.14 12.43
CA VAL A 66 -4.27 3.33 13.12
C VAL A 66 -4.16 4.23 14.35
N ALA A 67 -2.97 4.32 14.95
CA ALA A 67 -2.69 5.24 16.05
C ALA A 67 -2.72 6.71 15.63
N LEU A 68 -2.41 7.02 14.37
CA LEU A 68 -2.40 8.40 13.86
C LEU A 68 -3.81 9.00 13.84
N LYS A 69 -3.89 10.29 14.14
CA LYS A 69 -5.12 11.08 14.12
C LYS A 69 -5.02 12.19 13.07
N GLY A 70 -6.11 12.38 12.35
CA GLY A 70 -6.21 13.44 11.35
C GLY A 70 -5.82 13.02 9.93
N LYS A 71 -6.57 13.58 8.98
CA LYS A 71 -6.52 13.25 7.55
C LYS A 71 -5.13 13.43 6.95
N ARG A 72 -4.49 14.57 7.23
CA ARG A 72 -3.16 14.92 6.68
C ARG A 72 -2.10 13.94 7.15
N GLN A 73 -1.98 13.74 8.46
CA GLN A 73 -0.95 12.88 9.04
C GLN A 73 -1.07 11.43 8.55
N ARG A 74 -2.30 10.92 8.41
CA ARG A 74 -2.57 9.57 7.88
C ARG A 74 -2.14 9.43 6.42
N ILE A 75 -2.47 10.40 5.55
CA ILE A 75 -2.04 10.33 4.15
C ILE A 75 -0.53 10.53 4.02
N GLU A 76 0.10 11.40 4.80
CA GLU A 76 1.55 11.56 4.80
C GLU A 76 2.27 10.28 5.28
N PHE A 77 1.70 9.57 6.26
CA PHE A 77 2.20 8.27 6.69
C PHE A 77 2.04 7.20 5.61
N LEU A 78 0.89 7.17 4.91
CA LEU A 78 0.68 6.31 3.76
C LEU A 78 1.73 6.54 2.67
N ILE A 79 2.01 7.81 2.32
CA ILE A 79 3.04 8.16 1.33
C ILE A 79 4.40 7.61 1.74
N ARG A 80 4.80 7.73 3.02
CA ARG A 80 6.06 7.15 3.52
C ARG A 80 6.09 5.63 3.37
N GLY A 81 4.98 4.96 3.70
CA GLY A 81 4.84 3.51 3.52
C GLY A 81 4.99 3.08 2.06
N LEU A 82 4.27 3.74 1.16
CA LEU A 82 4.33 3.47 -0.28
C LEU A 82 5.73 3.69 -0.86
N ARG A 83 6.42 4.77 -0.45
CA ARG A 83 7.81 5.06 -0.87
C ARG A 83 8.77 3.98 -0.40
N TRP A 84 8.62 3.53 0.85
CA TRP A 84 9.41 2.43 1.37
C TRP A 84 9.16 1.14 0.58
N ALA A 85 7.90 0.83 0.25
CA ALA A 85 7.54 -0.36 -0.54
C ALA A 85 8.14 -0.31 -1.95
N VAL A 86 8.05 0.83 -2.64
CA VAL A 86 8.71 1.06 -3.94
C VAL A 86 10.20 0.75 -3.87
N GLN A 87 10.90 1.29 -2.86
CA GLN A 87 12.32 1.03 -2.68
C GLN A 87 12.60 -0.47 -2.47
N ARG A 88 11.79 -1.18 -1.66
CA ARG A 88 11.94 -2.63 -1.44
C ARG A 88 11.69 -3.44 -2.71
N PHE A 89 10.75 -3.01 -3.56
CA PHE A 89 10.51 -3.66 -4.85
C PHE A 89 11.72 -3.50 -5.76
N GLU A 90 12.23 -2.27 -5.91
CA GLU A 90 13.39 -1.98 -6.75
C GLU A 90 14.63 -2.77 -6.34
N GLU A 91 14.90 -2.90 -5.04
CA GLU A 91 16.00 -3.72 -4.51
C GLU A 91 15.81 -5.23 -4.75
N SER A 92 14.57 -5.67 -4.95
CA SER A 92 14.25 -7.09 -5.17
C SER A 92 14.25 -7.47 -6.65
N LEU A 93 13.84 -6.57 -7.55
CA LEU A 93 13.67 -6.83 -8.99
C LEU A 93 14.84 -7.57 -9.67
N PRO A 94 16.13 -7.25 -9.41
CA PRO A 94 17.26 -7.91 -10.09
C PRO A 94 17.36 -9.41 -9.80
N ARG A 95 16.86 -9.86 -8.65
CA ARG A 95 16.98 -11.24 -8.16
C ARG A 95 15.79 -12.12 -8.53
N LEU A 96 14.74 -11.53 -9.12
CA LEU A 96 13.50 -12.24 -9.42
C LEU A 96 13.54 -12.86 -10.82
N ASN A 97 12.88 -14.01 -10.94
CA ASN A 97 12.56 -14.62 -12.23
C ASN A 97 11.63 -13.70 -13.05
N PRO A 98 11.51 -13.89 -14.38
CA PRO A 98 10.74 -12.98 -15.24
C PRO A 98 9.28 -12.80 -14.83
N GLU A 99 8.61 -13.86 -14.37
CA GLU A 99 7.20 -13.80 -13.94
C GLU A 99 7.03 -12.90 -12.70
N ALA A 100 7.77 -13.19 -11.63
CA ALA A 100 7.72 -12.43 -10.39
C ALA A 100 8.19 -10.97 -10.61
N ARG A 101 9.19 -10.76 -11.47
CA ARG A 101 9.65 -9.42 -11.86
C ARG A 101 8.54 -8.61 -12.52
N GLY A 102 7.78 -9.22 -13.44
CA GLY A 102 6.64 -8.57 -14.10
C GLY A 102 5.55 -8.16 -13.11
N VAL A 103 5.23 -9.02 -12.14
CA VAL A 103 4.28 -8.70 -11.07
C VAL A 103 4.77 -7.52 -10.21
N LEU A 104 5.99 -7.61 -9.67
CA LEU A 104 6.53 -6.54 -8.81
C LEU A 104 6.69 -5.21 -9.53
N THR A 105 7.00 -5.23 -10.83
CA THR A 105 7.11 -4.00 -11.63
C THR A 105 5.76 -3.28 -11.69
N ARG A 106 4.67 -4.01 -11.95
CA ARG A 106 3.30 -3.44 -11.94
C ARG A 106 2.90 -2.90 -10.57
N MET A 107 3.25 -3.62 -9.50
CA MET A 107 3.01 -3.17 -8.13
C MET A 107 3.73 -1.85 -7.83
N ARG A 108 5.03 -1.77 -8.14
CA ARG A 108 5.84 -0.56 -8.01
C ARG A 108 5.21 0.62 -8.76
N ASP A 109 4.80 0.42 -10.00
CA ASP A 109 4.23 1.48 -10.82
C ASP A 109 2.88 1.96 -10.27
N SER A 110 2.06 1.08 -9.69
CA SER A 110 0.82 1.49 -9.02
C SER A 110 1.07 2.26 -7.73
N HIS A 111 2.09 1.88 -6.96
CA HIS A 111 2.50 2.62 -5.77
C HIS A 111 2.99 4.03 -6.13
N LEU A 112 3.76 4.19 -7.20
CA LEU A 112 4.20 5.50 -7.68
C LEU A 112 3.02 6.41 -8.06
N ARG A 113 2.00 5.87 -8.73
CA ARG A 113 0.76 6.62 -9.03
C ARG A 113 0.00 6.99 -7.75
N SER A 114 -0.09 6.05 -6.80
CA SER A 114 -0.74 6.27 -5.50
C SER A 114 -0.05 7.35 -4.68
N ILE A 115 1.28 7.37 -4.67
CA ILE A 115 2.09 8.43 -4.04
C ILE A 115 1.75 9.79 -4.66
N ALA A 116 1.81 9.90 -5.99
CA ALA A 116 1.55 11.16 -6.67
C ALA A 116 0.13 11.70 -6.39
N ALA A 117 -0.88 10.82 -6.37
CA ALA A 117 -2.25 11.20 -6.06
C ALA A 117 -2.43 11.61 -4.58
N CYS A 118 -1.79 10.89 -3.66
CA CYS A 118 -1.80 11.24 -2.23
C CYS A 118 -1.11 12.58 -1.97
N GLU A 119 0.01 12.87 -2.63
CA GLU A 119 0.70 14.15 -2.49
C GLU A 119 -0.15 15.33 -2.96
N GLN A 120 -0.91 15.15 -4.04
CA GLN A 120 -1.89 16.14 -4.48
C GLN A 120 -2.98 16.34 -3.43
N ALA A 121 -3.54 15.25 -2.88
CA ALA A 121 -4.57 15.32 -1.84
C ALA A 121 -4.06 16.03 -0.56
N VAL A 122 -2.83 15.76 -0.15
CA VAL A 122 -2.18 16.39 1.02
C VAL A 122 -2.02 17.90 0.82
N ARG A 123 -1.69 18.39 -0.38
CA ARG A 123 -1.58 19.83 -0.64
C ARG A 123 -2.88 20.61 -0.43
N LEU A 124 -4.02 19.95 -0.57
CA LEU A 124 -5.35 20.54 -0.42
C LEU A 124 -5.89 20.51 1.01
N LEU A 125 -5.23 19.79 1.91
CA LEU A 125 -5.63 19.73 3.33
C LEU A 125 -5.10 20.94 4.11
N PRO A 126 -5.77 21.40 5.18
CA PRO A 126 -5.17 22.35 6.11
C PRO A 126 -3.91 21.75 6.75
N LYS A 127 -2.93 22.60 7.08
CA LYS A 127 -1.72 22.20 7.80
C LYS A 127 -2.05 21.73 9.22
#